data_AF-A0A6J4TZM9-F1
#
_entry.id   AF-A0A6J4TZM9-F1
#
_cell.length_a   1.000
_cell.length_b   1.000
_cell.length_c   1.000
_cell.angle_alpha   90.00
_cell.angle_beta   90.00
_cell.angle_gamma   90.00
#
_symmetry.space_group_name_H-M   'P 1'
#
loop_
_entity.id
_entity.type
_entity.pdbx_description
1 polymer ?
#
loop_
_entity_poly.entity_id
_entity_poly.type
_entity_poly.pdbx_seq_one_letter_code
_entity_poly.pdbx_strand_id
1 'polypeptide(L)'
;SNKSLPKTLTGIAGLDEITSGGLPAGRPTLICGAAGSGKTLFSIEFIVRGALEFKEPGVFMAFEEKAEELSINVASLGFDLDTLQRDKLIKLDYVHIERSEIEETGEYDLDGLFIRLGYAIDSIGAKRVVLDTIENLFSGLSNQAILRAELRRLFQWLKEKGVTAIITGEKGEGSLTRQGLEEYVSDCVILLDHRVSNQISTRLLRIIKYRGSVHGTNEYPFLIDEDGISVLPITSLKLKHDVSSERVSSGVPSLDKMLEAKGFYKGSSILVSGTAGTGKTSLAAYFAHATCKRKERCLYFAFEESPQQIIRNMRSIGMDLQEHIDNGYLEFHASRPTLNGLEMHLVAIHKMVKRFKPAAIVLDPITNLITVGSVSEVKAMLIRLIDFLQAEQITVMFTA
;
A
#
# COMPACT_ATOMS: atom_id res chain seq x y z
N SER A 1 24.64 8.67 23.72
CA SER A 1 24.32 7.81 22.56
C SER A 1 22.84 7.98 22.26
N ASN A 2 22.47 8.25 21.01
CA ASN A 2 21.06 8.29 20.62
C ASN A 2 20.54 6.86 20.53
N LYS A 3 19.93 6.35 21.60
CA LYS A 3 19.19 5.08 21.56
C LYS A 3 17.93 5.28 20.71
N SER A 4 17.95 4.84 19.46
CA SER A 4 16.73 4.73 18.65
C SER A 4 15.98 3.44 18.99
N LEU A 5 14.65 3.48 18.90
CA LEU A 5 13.80 2.30 19.07
C LEU A 5 14.07 1.31 17.91
N PRO A 6 14.50 0.07 18.18
CA PRO A 6 14.68 -0.94 17.14
C PRO A 6 13.36 -1.27 16.43
N LYS A 7 13.44 -1.55 15.13
CA LYS A 7 12.28 -1.85 14.29
C LYS A 7 12.50 -3.12 13.48
N THR A 8 11.42 -3.84 13.22
CA THR A 8 11.34 -5.06 12.41
C THR A 8 10.70 -4.70 11.08
N LEU A 9 11.46 -4.85 9.98
CA LEU A 9 10.94 -4.66 8.62
C LEU A 9 9.78 -5.61 8.36
N THR A 10 8.71 -5.08 7.77
CA THR A 10 7.51 -5.84 7.47
C THR A 10 7.62 -6.56 6.13
N GLY A 11 8.35 -6.00 5.17
CA GLY A 11 8.37 -6.43 3.77
C GLY A 11 7.13 -5.97 2.99
N ILE A 12 6.14 -5.38 3.64
CA ILE A 12 4.94 -4.83 3.00
C ILE A 12 5.35 -3.54 2.27
N ALA A 13 5.11 -3.49 0.96
CA ALA A 13 5.54 -2.38 0.13
C ALA A 13 4.99 -1.05 0.66
N GLY A 14 5.88 -0.08 0.84
CA GLY A 14 5.58 1.27 1.36
C GLY A 14 5.31 1.36 2.87
N LEU A 15 4.95 0.27 3.55
CA LEU A 15 4.71 0.30 4.99
C LEU A 15 5.99 0.63 5.78
N ASP A 16 7.10 0.00 5.41
CA ASP A 16 8.40 0.22 6.07
C ASP A 16 8.91 1.66 5.87
N GLU A 17 8.52 2.32 4.77
CA GLU A 17 8.84 3.71 4.48
C GLU A 17 8.03 4.66 5.37
N ILE A 18 6.70 4.48 5.44
CA ILE A 18 5.83 5.33 6.28
C ILE A 18 6.08 5.16 7.79
N THR A 19 6.52 3.97 8.19
CA THR A 19 6.91 3.69 9.57
C THR A 19 8.38 4.01 9.84
N SER A 20 9.16 4.36 8.81
CA SER A 20 10.61 4.62 8.91
C SER A 20 11.36 3.45 9.56
N GLY A 21 11.19 2.25 9.03
CA GLY A 21 11.91 1.02 9.41
C GLY A 21 11.06 -0.16 9.87
N GLY A 22 9.73 -0.10 9.72
CA GLY A 22 8.82 -1.21 10.06
C GLY A 22 8.16 -1.09 11.44
N LEU A 23 7.78 -2.21 12.03
CA LEU A 23 7.08 -2.29 13.32
C LEU A 23 8.06 -2.25 14.51
N PRO A 24 7.65 -1.82 15.72
CA PRO A 24 8.56 -1.80 16.86
C PRO A 24 9.00 -3.21 17.24
N ALA A 25 10.32 -3.47 17.18
CA ALA A 25 10.86 -4.81 17.37
C ALA A 25 10.65 -5.30 18.81
N GLY A 26 10.27 -6.57 18.96
CA GLY A 26 10.03 -7.18 20.27
C GLY A 26 8.81 -6.61 21.01
N ARG A 27 7.88 -5.97 20.29
CA ARG A 27 6.71 -5.30 20.88
C ARG A 27 5.42 -5.59 20.11
N PRO A 28 4.27 -5.49 20.78
CA PRO A 28 2.97 -5.66 20.16
C PRO A 28 2.54 -4.44 19.36
N THR A 29 2.08 -4.70 18.14
CA THR A 29 1.38 -3.78 17.24
C THR A 29 -0.07 -4.24 17.10
N LEU A 30 -1.01 -3.34 17.33
CA LEU A 30 -2.43 -3.60 17.13
C LEU A 30 -2.86 -3.12 15.74
N ILE A 31 -3.51 -4.00 14.97
CA ILE A 31 -4.10 -3.71 13.67
C ILE A 31 -5.62 -3.72 13.82
N CYS A 32 -6.25 -2.55 13.80
CA CYS A 32 -7.68 -2.40 13.97
C CYS A 32 -8.39 -2.16 12.65
N GLY A 33 -9.66 -2.55 12.54
CA GLY A 33 -10.48 -2.19 11.38
C GLY A 33 -11.80 -2.94 11.30
N ALA A 34 -12.71 -2.48 10.44
CA ALA A 34 -13.97 -3.16 10.17
C ALA A 34 -13.74 -4.52 9.49
N ALA A 35 -14.78 -5.36 9.41
CA ALA A 35 -14.75 -6.57 8.59
C ALA A 35 -14.38 -6.24 7.14
N GLY A 36 -13.55 -7.08 6.50
CA GLY A 36 -13.13 -6.87 5.10
C GLY A 36 -12.09 -5.75 4.88
N SER A 37 -11.56 -5.13 5.93
CA SER A 37 -10.51 -4.10 5.80
C SER A 37 -9.12 -4.66 5.48
N GLY A 38 -8.91 -5.98 5.58
CA GLY A 38 -7.62 -6.63 5.25
C GLY A 38 -6.72 -6.95 6.44
N LYS A 39 -7.24 -7.00 7.67
CA LYS A 39 -6.47 -7.29 8.91
C LYS A 39 -5.74 -8.63 8.85
N THR A 40 -6.46 -9.72 8.60
CA THR A 40 -5.92 -11.08 8.51
C THR A 40 -4.85 -11.18 7.43
N LEU A 41 -5.12 -10.62 6.24
CA LEU A 41 -4.15 -10.61 5.15
C LEU A 41 -2.86 -9.86 5.52
N PHE A 42 -2.99 -8.67 6.12
CA PHE A 42 -1.84 -7.88 6.60
C PHE A 42 -0.97 -8.70 7.56
N SER A 43 -1.62 -9.42 8.47
CA SER A 43 -0.95 -10.23 9.48
C SER A 43 -0.27 -11.46 8.88
N ILE A 44 -0.92 -12.17 7.95
CA ILE A 44 -0.31 -13.30 7.24
C ILE A 44 0.90 -12.83 6.45
N GLU A 45 0.77 -11.73 5.71
CA GLU A 45 1.85 -11.19 4.88
C GLU A 45 3.06 -10.77 5.72
N PHE A 46 2.84 -10.20 6.91
CA PHE A 46 3.92 -9.92 7.87
C PHE A 46 4.71 -11.16 8.30
N ILE A 47 4.03 -12.30 8.50
CA ILE A 47 4.65 -13.56 8.89
C ILE A 47 5.37 -14.20 7.68
N VAL A 48 4.69 -14.29 6.54
CA VAL A 48 5.22 -14.92 5.32
C VAL A 48 6.44 -14.17 4.79
N ARG A 49 6.36 -12.84 4.66
CA ARG A 49 7.52 -12.02 4.24
C ARG A 49 8.64 -12.07 5.27
N GLY A 50 8.31 -12.17 6.56
CA GLY A 50 9.26 -12.43 7.63
C GLY A 50 10.09 -13.68 7.41
N ALA A 51 9.41 -14.79 7.14
CA ALA A 51 10.04 -16.07 6.85
C ALA A 51 10.88 -16.01 5.56
N LEU A 52 10.30 -15.51 4.47
CA LEU A 52 10.89 -15.59 3.13
C LEU A 52 12.01 -14.56 2.89
N GLU A 53 11.81 -13.30 3.29
CA GLU A 53 12.72 -12.20 2.98
C GLU A 53 13.78 -12.00 4.07
N PHE A 54 13.42 -12.27 5.33
CA PHE A 54 14.26 -11.95 6.49
C PHE A 54 14.73 -13.17 7.28
N LYS A 55 14.30 -14.38 6.90
CA LYS A 55 14.60 -15.64 7.63
C LYS A 55 14.19 -15.58 9.10
N GLU A 56 13.06 -14.93 9.36
CA GLU A 56 12.47 -14.77 10.68
C GLU A 56 11.20 -15.65 10.78
N PRO A 57 11.28 -16.86 11.37
CA PRO A 57 10.11 -17.72 11.48
C PRO A 57 8.98 -17.08 12.29
N GLY A 58 7.75 -17.45 11.97
CA GLY A 58 6.58 -16.82 12.56
C GLY A 58 5.50 -17.78 13.03
N VAL A 59 4.84 -17.45 14.15
CA VAL A 59 3.64 -18.15 14.61
C VAL A 59 2.41 -17.31 14.26
N PHE A 60 1.41 -17.94 13.67
CA PHE A 60 0.10 -17.35 13.46
C PHE A 60 -0.93 -18.14 14.27
N MET A 61 -1.52 -17.50 15.27
CA MET A 61 -2.57 -18.09 16.09
C MET A 61 -3.91 -17.50 15.72
N ALA A 62 -4.78 -18.33 15.17
CA ALA A 62 -6.10 -17.96 14.69
C ALA A 62 -7.19 -18.38 15.70
N PHE A 63 -8.18 -17.51 15.90
CA PHE A 63 -9.34 -17.74 16.76
C PHE A 63 -10.67 -17.78 15.99
N GLU A 64 -10.64 -17.46 14.69
CA GLU A 64 -11.81 -17.44 13.80
C GLU A 64 -11.67 -18.48 12.68
N GLU A 65 -10.64 -18.33 11.85
CA GLU A 65 -10.43 -19.14 10.64
C GLU A 65 -9.47 -20.31 10.88
N LYS A 66 -9.74 -21.46 10.25
CA LYS A 66 -8.86 -22.64 10.34
C LYS A 66 -7.64 -22.49 9.42
N ALA A 67 -6.57 -23.22 9.74
CA ALA A 67 -5.33 -23.21 8.94
C ALA A 67 -5.55 -23.56 7.46
N GLU A 68 -6.46 -24.49 7.17
CA GLU A 68 -6.81 -24.90 5.80
C GLU A 68 -7.48 -23.75 5.02
N GLU A 69 -8.39 -23.02 5.66
CA GLU A 69 -9.09 -21.86 5.08
C GLU A 69 -8.11 -20.72 4.80
N LEU A 70 -7.24 -20.41 5.78
CA LEU A 70 -6.19 -19.41 5.62
C LEU A 70 -5.26 -19.74 4.44
N SER A 71 -4.89 -21.00 4.29
CA SER A 71 -4.01 -21.46 3.20
C SER A 71 -4.66 -21.28 1.83
N ILE A 72 -5.95 -21.59 1.71
CA ILE A 72 -6.72 -21.35 0.47
C ILE A 72 -6.81 -19.85 0.17
N ASN A 73 -7.08 -19.03 1.19
CA ASN A 73 -7.32 -17.59 1.04
C ASN A 73 -6.10 -16.81 0.51
N VAL A 74 -4.88 -17.29 0.78
CA VAL A 74 -3.64 -16.62 0.36
C VAL A 74 -2.90 -17.32 -0.78
N ALA A 75 -3.37 -18.48 -1.24
CA ALA A 75 -2.76 -19.21 -2.35
C ALA A 75 -2.74 -18.38 -3.65
N SER A 76 -3.78 -17.56 -3.88
CA SER A 76 -3.86 -16.65 -5.04
C SER A 76 -2.81 -15.54 -5.03
N LEU A 77 -2.20 -15.27 -3.87
CA LEU A 77 -1.12 -14.30 -3.68
C LEU A 77 0.27 -14.93 -3.80
N GLY A 78 0.33 -16.21 -4.20
CA GLY A 78 1.58 -16.97 -4.30
C GLY A 78 2.15 -17.41 -2.95
N PHE A 79 1.38 -17.30 -1.85
CA PHE A 79 1.81 -17.76 -0.53
C PHE A 79 1.41 -19.21 -0.30
N ASP A 80 2.39 -20.11 -0.34
CA ASP A 80 2.21 -21.54 -0.03
C ASP A 80 2.47 -21.79 1.47
N LEU A 81 1.41 -21.63 2.28
CA LEU A 81 1.50 -21.81 3.73
C LEU A 81 1.83 -23.26 4.12
N ASP A 82 1.42 -24.25 3.33
CA ASP A 82 1.68 -25.67 3.61
C ASP A 82 3.17 -25.99 3.50
N THR A 83 3.82 -25.49 2.46
CA THR A 83 5.29 -25.62 2.30
C THR A 83 6.01 -24.88 3.42
N LEU A 84 5.61 -23.65 3.74
CA LEU A 84 6.22 -22.89 4.83
C LEU A 84 6.08 -23.57 6.21
N GLN A 85 4.95 -24.25 6.46
CA GLN A 85 4.76 -25.04 7.68
C GLN A 85 5.65 -26.28 7.72
N ARG A 86 5.74 -27.02 6.61
CA ARG A 86 6.62 -28.20 6.49
C ARG A 86 8.09 -27.84 6.72
N ASP A 87 8.51 -26.70 6.20
CA ASP A 87 9.88 -26.18 6.35
C ASP A 87 10.13 -25.53 7.72
N LYS A 88 9.13 -25.54 8.62
CA LYS A 88 9.16 -24.92 9.95
C LYS A 88 9.48 -23.42 9.92
N LEU A 89 9.16 -22.76 8.81
CA LEU A 89 9.30 -21.32 8.66
C LEU A 89 8.10 -20.58 9.25
N ILE A 90 6.92 -21.20 9.21
CA ILE A 90 5.74 -20.70 9.91
C ILE A 90 5.07 -21.83 10.70
N LYS A 91 4.27 -21.46 11.70
CA LYS A 91 3.37 -22.39 12.40
C LYS A 91 2.00 -21.76 12.50
N LEU A 92 1.00 -22.39 11.89
CA LEU A 92 -0.40 -22.00 12.03
C LEU A 92 -1.02 -22.80 13.16
N ASP A 93 -1.69 -22.12 14.08
CA ASP A 93 -2.35 -22.76 15.21
C ASP A 93 -3.77 -22.22 15.37
N TYR A 94 -4.77 -23.09 15.30
CA TYR A 94 -6.17 -22.71 15.45
C TYR A 94 -6.67 -23.02 16.86
N VAL A 95 -7.18 -22.01 17.55
CA VAL A 95 -7.76 -22.12 18.88
C VAL A 95 -9.27 -21.93 18.75
N HIS A 96 -10.00 -23.03 18.91
CA HIS A 96 -11.45 -22.97 18.97
C HIS A 96 -11.91 -22.42 20.32
N ILE A 97 -12.79 -21.42 20.30
CA ILE A 97 -13.35 -20.79 21.51
C ILE A 97 -14.87 -20.74 21.34
N GLU A 98 -15.58 -21.65 22.01
CA GLU A 98 -17.05 -21.62 22.07
C GLU A 98 -17.53 -20.87 23.31
N ARG A 99 -18.41 -19.88 23.13
CA ARG A 99 -19.04 -19.15 24.24
C ARG A 99 -19.84 -20.05 25.18
N SER A 100 -20.40 -21.15 24.66
CA SER A 100 -21.14 -22.17 25.41
C SER A 100 -20.25 -23.04 26.28
N GLU A 101 -18.97 -23.19 25.93
CA GLU A 101 -18.00 -24.02 26.65
C GLU A 101 -17.18 -23.21 27.68
N ILE A 102 -17.31 -21.87 27.67
CA ILE A 102 -16.74 -21.01 28.71
C ILE A 102 -17.67 -21.10 29.94
N GLU A 103 -17.54 -22.18 30.71
CA GLU A 103 -18.16 -22.27 32.03
C GLU A 103 -17.51 -21.22 32.96
N GLU A 104 -18.30 -20.28 33.49
CA GLU A 104 -17.89 -19.24 34.47
C GLU A 104 -17.51 -19.83 35.84
N THR A 105 -17.00 -21.06 35.93
CA THR A 105 -16.52 -21.64 37.18
C THR A 105 -15.02 -21.38 37.35
N GLY A 106 -14.66 -20.12 37.58
CA GLY A 106 -13.28 -19.71 37.87
C GLY A 106 -12.96 -18.27 37.48
N GLU A 107 -11.79 -17.78 37.90
CA GLU A 107 -11.22 -16.56 37.32
C GLU A 107 -10.74 -16.89 35.90
N TYR A 108 -11.16 -16.11 34.91
CA TYR A 108 -10.71 -16.25 33.53
C TYR A 108 -9.19 -16.01 33.46
N ASP A 109 -8.44 -16.96 32.91
CA ASP A 109 -6.97 -16.93 32.90
C ASP A 109 -6.42 -17.33 31.52
N LEU A 110 -5.47 -16.54 31.02
CA LEU A 110 -4.75 -16.77 29.77
C LEU A 110 -3.55 -17.73 29.89
N ASP A 111 -3.32 -18.39 31.03
CA ASP A 111 -2.18 -19.30 31.21
C ASP A 111 -2.13 -20.43 30.17
N GLY A 112 -3.27 -21.06 29.86
CA GLY A 112 -3.34 -22.09 28.81
C GLY A 112 -2.92 -21.55 27.44
N LEU A 113 -3.29 -20.31 27.13
CA LEU A 113 -2.87 -19.61 25.92
C LEU A 113 -1.37 -19.34 25.93
N PHE A 114 -0.80 -18.87 27.05
CA PHE A 114 0.65 -18.61 27.16
C PHE A 114 1.49 -19.87 27.02
N ILE A 115 1.04 -20.99 27.57
CA ILE A 115 1.72 -22.30 27.41
C ILE A 115 1.70 -22.72 25.95
N ARG A 116 0.52 -22.70 25.31
CA ARG A 116 0.35 -23.10 23.91
C ARG A 116 1.16 -22.21 22.96
N LEU A 117 1.05 -20.89 23.12
CA LEU A 117 1.78 -19.91 22.32
C LEU A 117 3.29 -19.99 22.58
N GLY A 118 3.71 -20.16 23.84
CA GLY A 118 5.11 -20.37 24.20
C GLY A 118 5.70 -21.60 23.53
N TYR A 119 5.01 -22.74 23.59
CA TYR A 119 5.42 -23.96 22.89
C TYR A 119 5.50 -23.74 21.37
N ALA A 120 4.52 -23.06 20.77
CA ALA A 120 4.54 -22.76 19.34
C ALA A 120 5.77 -21.92 18.95
N ILE A 121 6.03 -20.84 19.68
CA ILE A 121 7.19 -19.96 19.48
C ILE A 121 8.50 -20.74 19.61
N ASP A 122 8.67 -21.46 20.71
CA ASP A 122 9.92 -22.15 21.03
C ASP A 122 10.17 -23.32 20.05
N SER A 123 9.11 -23.99 19.56
CA SER A 123 9.22 -25.13 18.63
C SER A 123 9.81 -24.82 17.26
N ILE A 124 9.70 -23.57 16.80
CA ILE A 124 10.24 -23.11 15.50
C ILE A 124 11.23 -21.93 15.65
N GLY A 125 11.54 -21.52 16.89
CA GLY A 125 12.40 -20.37 17.17
C GLY A 125 11.83 -19.05 16.64
N ALA A 126 10.50 -18.88 16.71
CA ALA A 126 9.80 -17.77 16.07
C ALA A 126 10.28 -16.41 16.58
N LYS A 127 10.36 -15.45 15.65
CA LYS A 127 10.66 -14.04 15.92
C LYS A 127 9.43 -13.14 15.73
N ARG A 128 8.44 -13.62 14.98
CA ARG A 128 7.20 -12.93 14.66
C ARG A 128 6.01 -13.72 15.18
N VAL A 129 5.01 -13.01 15.72
CA VAL A 129 3.78 -13.62 16.22
C VAL A 129 2.58 -12.85 15.71
N VAL A 130 1.52 -13.56 15.32
CA VAL A 130 0.20 -12.99 15.04
C VAL A 130 -0.83 -13.63 15.94
N LEU A 131 -1.74 -12.81 16.49
CA LEU A 131 -2.98 -13.23 17.13
C LEU A 131 -4.18 -12.65 16.36
N ASP A 132 -5.04 -13.49 15.78
CA ASP A 132 -6.13 -13.08 14.87
C ASP A 132 -7.47 -13.81 15.12
N THR A 133 -8.56 -13.21 15.61
CA THR A 133 -8.72 -11.88 16.24
C THR A 133 -8.81 -12.01 17.76
N ILE A 134 -8.45 -10.96 18.51
CA ILE A 134 -8.52 -11.03 19.99
C ILE A 134 -9.94 -10.92 20.54
N GLU A 135 -10.91 -10.46 19.77
CA GLU A 135 -12.29 -10.34 20.21
C GLU A 135 -12.88 -11.69 20.60
N ASN A 136 -12.57 -12.75 19.86
CA ASN A 136 -13.04 -14.10 20.17
C ASN A 136 -12.46 -14.62 21.48
N LEU A 137 -11.19 -14.32 21.75
CA LEU A 137 -10.52 -14.69 23.00
C LEU A 137 -11.31 -14.15 24.20
N PHE A 138 -11.73 -12.90 24.13
CA PHE A 138 -12.37 -12.22 25.24
C PHE A 138 -13.91 -12.23 25.20
N SER A 139 -14.50 -12.97 24.27
CA SER A 139 -15.95 -12.91 24.02
C SER A 139 -16.82 -13.45 25.16
N GLY A 140 -16.25 -14.24 26.06
CA GLY A 140 -16.90 -14.73 27.29
C GLY A 140 -16.79 -13.79 28.50
N LEU A 141 -16.05 -12.68 28.39
CA LEU A 141 -15.83 -11.76 29.51
C LEU A 141 -16.74 -10.54 29.43
N SER A 142 -17.57 -10.36 30.46
CA SER A 142 -18.41 -9.17 30.64
C SER A 142 -17.71 -8.05 31.42
N ASN A 143 -16.72 -8.38 32.26
CA ASN A 143 -16.04 -7.42 33.12
C ASN A 143 -14.82 -6.77 32.43
N GLN A 144 -14.96 -5.48 32.08
CA GLN A 144 -13.91 -4.70 31.42
C GLN A 144 -12.62 -4.56 32.24
N ALA A 145 -12.67 -4.59 33.58
CA ALA A 145 -11.46 -4.48 34.40
C ALA A 145 -10.57 -5.73 34.27
N ILE A 146 -11.19 -6.91 34.27
CA ILE A 146 -10.53 -8.21 34.08
C ILE A 146 -9.96 -8.28 32.66
N LEU A 147 -10.78 -7.95 31.65
CA LEU A 147 -10.34 -7.87 30.26
C LEU A 147 -9.08 -6.99 30.10
N ARG A 148 -9.11 -5.79 30.67
CA ARG A 148 -7.98 -4.87 30.58
C ARG A 148 -6.74 -5.41 31.29
N ALA A 149 -6.89 -6.18 32.37
CA ALA A 149 -5.78 -6.81 33.08
C ALA A 149 -5.16 -7.93 32.24
N GLU A 150 -5.98 -8.79 31.66
CA GLU A 150 -5.52 -9.90 30.80
C GLU A 150 -4.88 -9.42 29.50
N LEU A 151 -5.44 -8.39 28.85
CA LEU A 151 -4.80 -7.73 27.70
C LEU A 151 -3.41 -7.18 28.06
N ARG A 152 -3.28 -6.53 29.23
CA ARG A 152 -1.96 -6.05 29.69
C ARG A 152 -0.98 -7.19 29.92
N ARG A 153 -1.45 -8.29 30.53
CA ARG A 153 -0.63 -9.46 30.82
C ARG A 153 -0.16 -10.14 29.53
N LEU A 154 -1.04 -10.35 28.56
CA LEU A 154 -0.69 -10.87 27.24
C LEU A 154 0.36 -10.01 26.53
N PHE A 155 0.14 -8.70 26.48
CA PHE A 155 1.04 -7.77 25.78
C PHE A 155 2.41 -7.67 26.45
N GLN A 156 2.44 -7.73 27.79
CA GLN A 156 3.68 -7.77 28.56
C GLN A 156 4.44 -9.08 28.34
N TRP A 157 3.73 -10.21 28.34
CA TRP A 157 4.32 -11.53 28.08
C TRP A 157 4.97 -11.60 26.69
N LEU A 158 4.31 -11.07 25.65
CA LEU A 158 4.87 -11.00 24.29
C LEU A 158 6.18 -10.17 24.25
N LYS A 159 6.24 -9.06 25.01
CA LYS A 159 7.46 -8.25 25.13
C LYS A 159 8.58 -8.99 25.83
N GLU A 160 8.26 -9.70 26.92
CA GLU A 160 9.24 -10.48 27.68
C GLU A 160 9.80 -11.64 26.86
N LYS A 161 8.98 -12.26 26.02
CA LYS A 161 9.42 -13.24 25.01
C LYS A 161 10.27 -12.63 23.89
N GLY A 162 10.27 -11.30 23.73
CA GLY A 162 11.11 -10.60 22.76
C GLY A 162 10.68 -10.81 21.30
N VAL A 163 9.41 -11.19 21.06
CA VAL A 163 8.84 -11.39 19.72
C VAL A 163 8.19 -10.10 19.22
N THR A 164 8.29 -9.83 17.92
CA THR A 164 7.52 -8.76 17.29
C THR A 164 6.13 -9.29 16.98
N ALA A 165 5.11 -8.74 17.63
CA ALA A 165 3.76 -9.29 17.57
C ALA A 165 2.80 -8.36 16.83
N ILE A 166 1.94 -8.93 16.00
CA ILE A 166 0.72 -8.30 15.51
C ILE A 166 -0.48 -8.91 16.23
N ILE A 167 -1.37 -8.04 16.67
CA ILE A 167 -2.64 -8.41 17.26
C ILE A 167 -3.71 -7.75 16.40
N THR A 168 -4.68 -8.49 15.88
CA THR A 168 -5.79 -7.88 15.12
C THR A 168 -6.98 -7.63 16.02
N GLY A 169 -7.65 -6.50 15.80
CA GLY A 169 -8.87 -6.12 16.51
C GLY A 169 -9.96 -5.61 15.57
N GLU A 170 -11.19 -5.93 15.89
CA GLU A 170 -12.39 -5.41 15.24
C GLU A 170 -12.75 -4.01 15.74
N LYS A 171 -13.11 -3.13 14.81
CA LYS A 171 -13.56 -1.77 15.12
C LYS A 171 -14.91 -1.79 15.87
N GLY A 172 -15.00 -1.05 16.97
CA GLY A 172 -16.24 -0.87 17.74
C GLY A 172 -17.09 0.31 17.26
N GLU A 173 -18.32 0.40 17.77
CA GLU A 173 -19.16 1.59 17.56
C GLU A 173 -18.60 2.79 18.35
N GLY A 174 -18.01 3.76 17.64
CA GLY A 174 -17.49 4.99 18.23
C GLY A 174 -16.09 4.89 18.87
N SER A 175 -15.49 3.69 18.92
CA SER A 175 -14.14 3.42 19.43
C SER A 175 -13.25 2.76 18.36
N LEU A 176 -11.92 2.77 18.55
CA LEU A 176 -10.97 2.17 17.60
C LEU A 176 -11.10 0.64 17.53
N THR A 177 -11.47 0.04 18.66
CA THR A 177 -11.70 -1.39 18.85
C THR A 177 -13.03 -1.61 19.55
N ARG A 178 -13.54 -2.85 19.59
CA ARG A 178 -14.83 -3.19 20.19
C ARG A 178 -14.95 -2.76 21.66
N GLN A 179 -13.86 -2.85 22.43
CA GLN A 179 -13.85 -2.52 23.86
C GLN A 179 -13.11 -1.21 24.17
N GLY A 180 -12.29 -0.70 23.23
CA GLY A 180 -11.57 0.56 23.38
C GLY A 180 -10.42 0.49 24.40
N LEU A 181 -9.95 -0.70 24.75
CA LEU A 181 -8.94 -0.95 25.78
C LEU A 181 -7.57 -1.31 25.17
N GLU A 182 -7.62 -1.97 24.03
CA GLU A 182 -6.54 -2.56 23.25
C GLU A 182 -5.54 -1.49 22.82
N GLU A 183 -6.02 -0.34 22.32
CA GLU A 183 -5.19 0.77 21.84
C GLU A 183 -4.34 1.42 22.95
N TYR A 184 -4.80 1.37 24.20
CA TYR A 184 -4.08 1.94 25.34
C TYR A 184 -2.86 1.10 25.72
N VAL A 185 -3.00 -0.22 25.63
CA VAL A 185 -1.97 -1.20 26.03
C VAL A 185 -0.90 -1.37 24.93
N SER A 186 -1.30 -1.20 23.66
CA SER A 186 -0.43 -1.38 22.49
C SER A 186 0.74 -0.39 22.41
N ASP A 187 1.88 -0.80 21.86
CA ASP A 187 3.01 0.10 21.57
C ASP A 187 2.81 0.82 20.22
N CYS A 188 2.30 0.09 19.23
CA CYS A 188 1.90 0.65 17.95
C CYS A 188 0.44 0.31 17.66
N VAL A 189 -0.29 1.24 17.06
CA VAL A 189 -1.68 1.04 16.61
C VAL A 189 -1.79 1.51 15.18
N ILE A 190 -2.23 0.62 14.29
CA ILE A 190 -2.50 0.89 12.88
C ILE A 190 -3.99 0.64 12.64
N LEU A 191 -4.67 1.62 12.06
CA LEU A 191 -6.07 1.53 11.67
C LEU A 191 -6.17 1.27 10.16
N LEU A 192 -6.87 0.20 9.80
CA LEU A 192 -7.30 -0.11 8.43
C LEU A 192 -8.78 0.28 8.29
N ASP A 193 -9.04 1.24 7.43
CA ASP A 193 -10.37 1.77 7.15
C ASP A 193 -10.76 1.47 5.70
N HIS A 194 -12.03 1.17 5.48
CA HIS A 194 -12.57 0.94 4.14
C HIS A 194 -13.79 1.84 3.96
N ARG A 195 -13.67 2.83 3.08
CA ARG A 195 -14.68 3.85 2.84
C ARG A 195 -15.27 3.66 1.46
N VAL A 196 -16.60 3.68 1.36
CA VAL A 196 -17.31 3.75 0.09
C VAL A 196 -17.97 5.12 -0.02
N SER A 197 -17.52 5.92 -0.99
CA SER A 197 -18.07 7.26 -1.26
C SER A 197 -18.29 7.39 -2.76
N ASN A 198 -19.45 7.90 -3.19
CA ASN A 198 -19.81 8.03 -4.61
C ASN A 198 -19.59 6.73 -5.42
N GLN A 199 -19.96 5.57 -4.84
CA GLN A 199 -19.75 4.23 -5.41
C GLN A 199 -18.27 3.82 -5.60
N ILE A 200 -17.33 4.63 -5.12
CA ILE A 200 -15.90 4.34 -5.15
C ILE A 200 -15.48 3.80 -3.78
N SER A 201 -14.87 2.62 -3.81
CA SER A 201 -14.32 1.94 -2.65
C SER A 201 -12.84 2.30 -2.47
N THR A 202 -12.48 2.90 -1.33
CA THR A 202 -11.11 3.30 -0.98
C THR A 202 -10.70 2.67 0.34
N ARG A 203 -9.54 2.00 0.35
CA ARG A 203 -8.92 1.45 1.55
C ARG A 203 -7.81 2.38 2.04
N LEU A 204 -7.79 2.66 3.34
CA LEU A 204 -6.92 3.64 3.97
C LEU A 204 -6.25 3.03 5.21
N LEU A 205 -4.96 3.23 5.36
CA LEU A 205 -4.14 2.84 6.49
C LEU A 205 -3.72 4.10 7.25
N ARG A 206 -3.81 4.09 8.57
CA ARG A 206 -3.34 5.18 9.41
C ARG A 206 -2.58 4.68 10.62
N ILE A 207 -1.39 5.21 10.86
CA ILE A 207 -0.67 4.97 12.11
C ILE A 207 -1.26 5.90 13.17
N ILE A 208 -2.03 5.35 14.10
CA ILE A 208 -2.69 6.09 15.19
C ILE A 208 -1.70 6.39 16.31
N LYS A 209 -0.79 5.44 16.57
CA LYS A 209 0.16 5.50 17.69
C LYS A 209 1.43 4.75 17.33
N TYR A 210 2.58 5.33 17.67
CA TYR A 210 3.86 4.62 17.66
C TYR A 210 4.70 5.08 18.86
N ARG A 211 4.65 4.33 19.96
CA ARG A 211 5.33 4.69 21.21
C ARG A 211 6.84 4.66 21.02
N GLY A 212 7.48 5.82 21.16
CA GLY A 212 8.94 5.96 21.07
C GLY A 212 9.49 6.11 19.65
N SER A 213 8.64 6.34 18.65
CA SER A 213 9.05 6.73 17.29
C SER A 213 8.16 7.84 16.77
N VAL A 214 8.72 8.72 15.95
CA VAL A 214 7.91 9.58 15.07
C VAL A 214 7.26 8.71 13.99
N HIS A 215 6.06 9.09 13.56
CA HIS A 215 5.32 8.46 12.48
C HIS A 215 4.47 9.51 11.75
N GLY A 216 4.08 9.20 10.51
CA GLY A 216 3.11 10.02 9.79
C GLY A 216 1.72 9.94 10.43
N THR A 217 1.03 11.08 10.50
CA THR A 217 -0.32 11.19 11.11
C THR A 217 -1.46 11.11 10.10
N ASN A 218 -1.13 11.15 8.81
CA ASN A 218 -2.07 11.15 7.70
C ASN A 218 -2.60 9.75 7.39
N GLU A 219 -3.67 9.70 6.62
CA GLU A 219 -4.18 8.46 6.03
C GLU A 219 -3.41 8.16 4.73
N TYR A 220 -3.03 6.89 4.57
CA TYR A 220 -2.30 6.38 3.43
C TYR A 220 -3.16 5.35 2.70
N PRO A 221 -3.50 5.55 1.43
CA PRO A 221 -4.22 4.57 0.65
C PRO A 221 -3.35 3.33 0.50
N PHE A 222 -3.99 2.17 0.62
CA PHE A 222 -3.34 0.91 0.37
C PHE A 222 -4.22 0.04 -0.53
N LEU A 223 -3.56 -0.84 -1.27
CA LEU A 223 -4.20 -1.82 -2.12
C LEU A 223 -4.02 -3.22 -1.58
N ILE A 224 -4.95 -4.08 -2.00
CA ILE A 224 -4.82 -5.53 -1.93
C ILE A 224 -4.99 -6.01 -3.37
N ASP A 225 -3.95 -6.62 -3.93
CA ASP A 225 -3.98 -7.22 -5.26
C ASP A 225 -3.15 -8.51 -5.29
N GLU A 226 -2.83 -9.04 -6.48
CA GLU A 226 -2.14 -10.33 -6.65
C GLU A 226 -0.77 -10.39 -5.96
N ASP A 227 -0.12 -9.24 -5.75
CA ASP A 227 1.17 -9.12 -5.05
C ASP A 227 1.04 -8.94 -3.52
N GLY A 228 -0.19 -8.95 -2.99
CA GLY A 228 -0.49 -8.71 -1.57
C GLY A 228 -0.84 -7.26 -1.25
N ILE A 229 -0.45 -6.79 -0.07
CA ILE A 229 -0.70 -5.42 0.39
C ILE A 229 0.41 -4.48 -0.09
N SER A 230 -0.01 -3.35 -0.67
CA SER A 230 0.90 -2.24 -0.97
C SER A 230 0.35 -0.94 -0.42
N VAL A 231 1.09 -0.28 0.45
CA VAL A 231 0.80 1.06 0.96
C VAL A 231 1.48 2.07 0.04
N LEU A 232 0.77 3.10 -0.39
CA LEU A 232 1.42 4.17 -1.15
C LEU A 232 1.96 5.25 -0.21
N PRO A 233 3.28 5.48 -0.17
CA PRO A 233 3.85 6.65 0.47
C PRO A 233 3.47 7.87 -0.37
N ILE A 234 2.35 8.47 0.00
CA ILE A 234 1.72 9.58 -0.71
C ILE A 234 2.65 10.78 -0.93
N THR A 235 3.64 10.95 -0.06
CA THR A 235 4.63 12.03 -0.16
C THR A 235 5.96 11.51 0.34
N SER A 236 7.05 11.77 -0.40
CA SER A 236 8.31 11.92 0.30
C SER A 236 8.11 13.08 1.29
N LEU A 237 8.34 12.87 2.58
CA LEU A 237 8.12 13.89 3.62
C LEU A 237 9.00 15.15 3.43
N LYS A 238 9.75 15.24 2.33
CA LYS A 238 10.77 16.25 2.05
C LYS A 238 10.66 16.69 0.59
N LEU A 239 10.36 17.98 0.37
CA LEU A 239 10.55 18.69 -0.92
C LEU A 239 12.05 18.91 -1.22
N LYS A 240 12.83 17.83 -1.18
CA LYS A 240 14.26 17.83 -1.48
C LYS A 240 14.52 16.76 -2.53
N HIS A 241 14.13 17.04 -3.76
CA HIS A 241 14.53 16.26 -4.92
C HIS A 241 15.60 17.06 -5.69
N ASP A 242 16.58 16.35 -6.23
CA ASP A 242 17.55 16.98 -7.13
C ASP A 242 16.84 17.36 -8.44
N VAL A 243 17.21 18.52 -8.99
CA VAL A 243 16.66 18.99 -10.27
C VAL A 243 17.72 18.85 -11.35
N SER A 244 17.31 18.41 -12.54
CA SER A 244 18.19 18.33 -13.69
C SER A 244 18.18 19.63 -14.51
N SER A 245 19.35 20.07 -14.95
CA SER A 245 19.50 21.11 -15.97
C SER A 245 19.50 20.55 -17.40
N GLU A 246 19.41 19.23 -17.55
CA GLU A 246 19.27 18.54 -18.83
C GLU A 246 17.94 18.93 -19.49
N ARG A 247 17.97 18.95 -20.83
CA ARG A 247 16.86 19.43 -21.65
C ARG A 247 16.35 18.30 -22.56
N VAL A 248 15.04 18.20 -22.71
CA VAL A 248 14.37 17.21 -23.56
C VAL A 248 13.49 17.91 -24.60
N SER A 249 13.53 17.43 -25.84
CA SER A 249 12.72 17.98 -26.92
C SER A 249 11.24 17.78 -26.68
N SER A 250 10.43 18.80 -26.98
CA SER A 250 8.96 18.72 -27.03
C SER A 250 8.44 17.87 -28.20
N GLY A 251 9.31 17.53 -29.16
CA GLY A 251 8.94 16.92 -30.44
C GLY A 251 8.50 17.91 -31.50
N VAL A 252 8.34 19.20 -31.16
CA VAL A 252 7.96 20.28 -32.07
C VAL A 252 9.11 21.29 -32.16
N PRO A 253 9.89 21.31 -33.25
CA PRO A 253 11.10 22.15 -33.34
C PRO A 253 10.86 23.65 -33.15
N SER A 254 9.72 24.17 -33.62
CA SER A 254 9.35 25.57 -33.43
C SER A 254 9.06 25.89 -31.96
N LEU A 255 8.45 24.97 -31.22
CA LEU A 255 8.22 25.10 -29.78
C LEU A 255 9.54 25.02 -29.00
N ASP A 256 10.41 24.08 -29.35
CA ASP A 256 11.74 23.99 -28.74
C ASP A 256 12.54 25.29 -28.94
N LYS A 257 12.42 25.93 -30.11
CA LYS A 257 13.03 27.25 -30.38
C LYS A 257 12.49 28.35 -29.47
N MET A 258 11.20 28.34 -29.15
CA MET A 258 10.62 29.28 -28.17
C MET A 258 11.17 29.04 -26.76
N LEU A 259 11.59 27.81 -26.47
CA LEU A 259 12.19 27.37 -25.20
C LEU A 259 13.72 27.36 -25.29
N GLU A 260 14.29 28.48 -25.74
CA GLU A 260 15.75 28.69 -25.88
C GLU A 260 16.45 27.66 -26.80
N ALA A 261 15.72 27.12 -27.79
CA ALA A 261 16.18 26.03 -28.67
C ALA A 261 16.55 24.73 -27.96
N LYS A 262 16.02 24.51 -26.76
CA LYS A 262 16.39 23.37 -25.90
C LYS A 262 15.20 22.51 -25.48
N GLY A 263 13.97 23.03 -25.53
CA GLY A 263 12.79 22.27 -25.09
C GLY A 263 12.59 22.31 -23.56
N PHE A 264 12.02 21.26 -23.00
CA PHE A 264 11.65 21.19 -21.58
C PHE A 264 12.82 20.77 -20.70
N TYR A 265 12.75 21.04 -19.39
CA TYR A 265 13.69 20.45 -18.44
C TYR A 265 13.32 18.97 -18.17
N LYS A 266 14.34 18.12 -18.06
CA LYS A 266 14.17 16.73 -17.65
C LYS A 266 13.68 16.65 -16.20
N GLY A 267 12.73 15.75 -15.92
CA GLY A 267 12.14 15.62 -14.59
C GLY A 267 11.22 16.79 -14.22
N SER A 268 10.76 17.58 -15.19
CA SER A 268 9.79 18.66 -14.96
C SER A 268 8.36 18.24 -15.27
N SER A 269 7.39 19.04 -14.80
CA SER A 269 5.98 18.92 -15.16
C SER A 269 5.58 19.99 -16.19
N ILE A 270 4.94 19.55 -17.27
CA ILE A 270 4.47 20.40 -18.36
C ILE A 270 2.95 20.30 -18.42
N LEU A 271 2.27 21.44 -18.50
CA LEU A 271 0.82 21.51 -18.70
C LEU A 271 0.50 22.12 -20.06
N VAL A 272 -0.22 21.37 -20.89
CA VAL A 272 -0.76 21.82 -22.17
C VAL A 272 -2.26 22.07 -21.99
N SER A 273 -2.65 23.33 -21.91
CA SER A 273 -4.06 23.73 -21.72
C SER A 273 -4.64 24.39 -22.96
N GLY A 274 -5.95 24.21 -23.17
CA GLY A 274 -6.67 24.85 -24.27
C GLY A 274 -8.08 24.27 -24.49
N THR A 275 -8.88 24.91 -25.31
CA THR A 275 -10.23 24.41 -25.64
C THR A 275 -10.18 23.09 -26.43
N ALA A 276 -11.31 22.40 -26.55
CA ALA A 276 -11.38 21.19 -27.37
C ALA A 276 -10.99 21.51 -28.83
N GLY A 277 -10.25 20.60 -29.47
CA GLY A 277 -9.80 20.75 -30.86
C GLY A 277 -8.54 21.61 -31.08
N THR A 278 -7.93 22.19 -30.05
CA THR A 278 -6.69 23.01 -30.21
C THR A 278 -5.42 22.20 -30.45
N GLY A 279 -5.48 20.86 -30.45
CA GLY A 279 -4.34 19.98 -30.73
C GLY A 279 -3.55 19.52 -29.51
N LYS A 280 -4.14 19.54 -28.30
CA LYS A 280 -3.47 19.10 -27.06
C LYS A 280 -2.95 17.66 -27.13
N THR A 281 -3.81 16.72 -27.51
CA THR A 281 -3.47 15.30 -27.75
C THR A 281 -2.39 15.15 -28.82
N SER A 282 -2.43 15.97 -29.88
CA SER A 282 -1.39 15.96 -30.90
C SER A 282 -0.04 16.37 -30.32
N LEU A 283 0.02 17.45 -29.52
CA LEU A 283 1.27 17.88 -28.87
C LEU A 283 1.80 16.82 -27.89
N ALA A 284 0.89 16.18 -27.14
CA ALA A 284 1.23 15.09 -26.24
C ALA A 284 1.82 13.88 -26.98
N ALA A 285 1.26 13.52 -28.14
CA ALA A 285 1.80 12.49 -29.02
C ALA A 285 3.15 12.87 -29.63
N TYR A 286 3.38 14.13 -30.02
CA TYR A 286 4.69 14.61 -30.47
C TYR A 286 5.76 14.44 -29.40
N PHE A 287 5.43 14.76 -28.15
CA PHE A 287 6.32 14.59 -27.01
C PHE A 287 6.65 13.10 -26.76
N ALA A 288 5.64 12.23 -26.79
CA ALA A 288 5.82 10.78 -26.67
C ALA A 288 6.69 10.22 -27.81
N HIS A 289 6.40 10.60 -29.06
CA HIS A 289 7.15 10.19 -30.24
C HIS A 289 8.62 10.64 -30.19
N ALA A 290 8.88 11.89 -29.80
CA ALA A 290 10.23 12.41 -29.66
C ALA A 290 11.03 11.69 -28.56
N THR A 291 10.36 11.30 -27.47
CA THR A 291 10.96 10.48 -26.41
C THR A 291 11.36 9.10 -26.93
N CYS A 292 10.45 8.41 -27.61
CA CYS A 292 10.73 7.09 -28.16
C CYS A 292 11.82 7.11 -29.25
N LYS A 293 11.90 8.18 -30.06
CA LYS A 293 13.00 8.39 -31.02
C LYS A 293 14.38 8.47 -30.39
N ARG A 294 14.48 8.87 -29.12
CA ARG A 294 15.73 8.85 -28.34
C ARG A 294 16.02 7.47 -27.73
N LYS A 295 15.23 6.44 -28.06
CA LYS A 295 15.25 5.11 -27.45
C LYS A 295 14.97 5.15 -25.94
N GLU A 296 14.21 6.15 -25.52
CA GLU A 296 13.74 6.29 -24.15
C GLU A 296 12.30 5.80 -24.06
N ARG A 297 11.94 5.22 -22.92
CA ARG A 297 10.61 4.67 -22.68
C ARG A 297 9.60 5.76 -22.32
N CYS A 298 8.40 5.71 -22.88
CA CYS A 298 7.30 6.62 -22.60
C CYS A 298 6.01 5.86 -22.22
N LEU A 299 5.38 6.24 -21.10
CA LEU A 299 4.03 5.77 -20.75
C LEU A 299 2.99 6.81 -21.17
N TYR A 300 1.92 6.38 -21.83
CA TYR A 300 0.83 7.24 -22.26
C TYR A 300 -0.49 6.82 -21.60
N PHE A 301 -0.96 7.61 -20.64
CA PHE A 301 -2.26 7.42 -19.99
C PHE A 301 -3.34 8.17 -20.78
N ALA A 302 -4.20 7.41 -21.45
CA ALA A 302 -5.31 7.92 -22.24
C ALA A 302 -6.63 7.76 -21.48
N PHE A 303 -7.26 8.87 -21.13
CA PHE A 303 -8.51 8.92 -20.35
C PHE A 303 -9.74 9.28 -21.19
N GLU A 304 -9.56 9.58 -22.48
CA GLU A 304 -10.65 9.99 -23.39
C GLU A 304 -10.73 9.08 -24.61
N GLU A 305 -9.64 8.95 -25.37
CA GLU A 305 -9.59 8.17 -26.60
C GLU A 305 -8.91 6.80 -26.40
N SER A 306 -9.32 5.79 -27.19
CA SER A 306 -8.64 4.49 -27.18
C SER A 306 -7.25 4.58 -27.82
N PRO A 307 -6.29 3.70 -27.47
CA PRO A 307 -4.94 3.74 -28.04
C PRO A 307 -4.95 3.64 -29.57
N GLN A 308 -5.78 2.76 -30.13
CA GLN A 308 -5.93 2.59 -31.57
C GLN A 308 -6.47 3.84 -32.26
N GLN A 309 -7.37 4.58 -31.60
CA GLN A 309 -7.88 5.85 -32.12
C GLN A 309 -6.79 6.92 -32.14
N ILE A 310 -6.00 7.04 -31.07
CA ILE A 310 -4.85 7.97 -31.01
C ILE A 310 -3.85 7.64 -32.11
N ILE A 311 -3.45 6.37 -32.26
CA ILE A 311 -2.51 5.91 -33.30
C ILE A 311 -3.04 6.27 -34.70
N ARG A 312 -4.31 5.97 -34.99
CA ARG A 312 -4.95 6.32 -36.28
C ARG A 312 -4.91 7.83 -36.53
N ASN A 313 -5.29 8.63 -35.54
CA ASN A 313 -5.31 10.08 -35.66
C ASN A 313 -3.90 10.63 -35.90
N MET A 314 -2.88 10.13 -35.19
CA MET A 314 -1.49 10.57 -35.36
C MET A 314 -0.91 10.18 -36.73
N ARG A 315 -1.29 9.02 -37.28
CA ARG A 315 -0.91 8.65 -38.65
C ARG A 315 -1.40 9.65 -39.70
N SER A 316 -2.57 10.25 -39.49
CA SER A 316 -3.12 11.26 -40.41
C SER A 316 -2.27 12.55 -40.51
N ILE A 317 -1.42 12.79 -39.51
CA ILE A 317 -0.46 13.92 -39.49
C ILE A 317 1.00 13.45 -39.67
N GLY A 318 1.20 12.24 -40.19
CA GLY A 318 2.53 11.73 -40.54
C GLY A 318 3.35 11.15 -39.39
N MET A 319 2.71 10.81 -38.27
CA MET A 319 3.38 10.21 -37.11
C MET A 319 2.88 8.78 -36.87
N ASP A 320 3.78 7.80 -37.00
CA ASP A 320 3.46 6.42 -36.63
C ASP A 320 3.90 6.14 -35.19
N LEU A 321 2.92 5.93 -34.30
CA LEU A 321 3.17 5.54 -32.92
C LEU A 321 3.25 4.02 -32.76
N GLN A 322 2.74 3.24 -33.71
CA GLN A 322 2.74 1.78 -33.63
C GLN A 322 4.16 1.22 -33.61
N GLU A 323 5.06 1.81 -34.42
CA GLU A 323 6.48 1.44 -34.43
C GLU A 323 7.12 1.52 -33.03
N HIS A 324 6.75 2.53 -32.23
CA HIS A 324 7.30 2.68 -30.87
C HIS A 324 6.74 1.67 -29.88
N ILE A 325 5.50 1.22 -30.09
CA ILE A 325 4.87 0.15 -29.30
C ILE A 325 5.54 -1.17 -29.61
N ASP A 326 5.70 -1.49 -30.90
CA ASP A 326 6.27 -2.75 -31.36
C ASP A 326 7.73 -2.90 -30.90
N ASN A 327 8.47 -1.78 -30.82
CA ASN A 327 9.84 -1.72 -30.30
C ASN A 327 9.93 -1.65 -28.77
N GLY A 328 8.80 -1.60 -28.05
CA GLY A 328 8.75 -1.56 -26.58
C GLY A 328 9.18 -0.23 -25.95
N TYR A 329 9.20 0.86 -26.72
CA TYR A 329 9.50 2.22 -26.21
C TYR A 329 8.24 2.97 -25.77
N LEU A 330 7.07 2.66 -26.33
CA LEU A 330 5.81 3.29 -25.97
C LEU A 330 4.84 2.25 -25.41
N GLU A 331 4.27 2.51 -24.24
CA GLU A 331 3.16 1.71 -23.71
C GLU A 331 1.96 2.63 -23.41
N PHE A 332 0.79 2.27 -23.95
CA PHE A 332 -0.47 2.95 -23.65
C PHE A 332 -1.18 2.28 -22.47
N HIS A 333 -1.66 3.10 -21.54
CA HIS A 333 -2.65 2.71 -20.55
C HIS A 333 -3.95 3.45 -20.83
N ALA A 334 -4.93 2.76 -21.39
CA ALA A 334 -6.26 3.30 -21.58
C ALA A 334 -7.18 2.78 -20.49
N SER A 335 -7.66 3.69 -19.65
CA SER A 335 -8.66 3.37 -18.63
C SER A 335 -9.67 4.50 -18.55
N ARG A 336 -10.95 4.14 -18.40
CA ARG A 336 -11.96 5.16 -18.10
C ARG A 336 -11.73 5.66 -16.67
N PRO A 337 -11.79 6.97 -16.41
CA PRO A 337 -11.67 7.49 -15.04
C PRO A 337 -12.63 6.79 -14.08
N THR A 338 -13.86 6.53 -14.51
CA THR A 338 -14.92 5.90 -13.70
C THR A 338 -14.67 4.45 -13.31
N LEU A 339 -13.66 3.78 -13.86
CA LEU A 339 -13.34 2.40 -13.50
C LEU A 339 -12.90 2.30 -12.03
N ASN A 340 -12.17 3.31 -11.55
CA ASN A 340 -11.59 3.30 -10.22
C ASN A 340 -11.61 4.68 -9.56
N GLY A 341 -11.41 4.72 -8.23
CA GLY A 341 -11.17 5.98 -7.51
C GLY A 341 -9.86 6.66 -7.88
N LEU A 342 -9.72 7.95 -7.54
CA LEU A 342 -8.49 8.72 -7.78
C LEU A 342 -7.23 8.05 -7.22
N GLU A 343 -7.35 7.45 -6.02
CA GLU A 343 -6.24 6.73 -5.39
C GLU A 343 -5.81 5.51 -6.20
N MET A 344 -6.75 4.74 -6.72
CA MET A 344 -6.46 3.57 -7.55
C MET A 344 -5.76 3.97 -8.87
N HIS A 345 -6.15 5.10 -9.47
CA HIS A 345 -5.45 5.64 -10.64
C HIS A 345 -4.01 6.01 -10.31
N LEU A 346 -3.79 6.67 -9.17
CA LEU A 346 -2.43 6.98 -8.70
C LEU A 346 -1.62 5.70 -8.51
N VAL A 347 -2.19 4.66 -7.88
CA VAL A 347 -1.49 3.38 -7.70
C VAL A 347 -1.17 2.70 -9.03
N ALA A 348 -2.12 2.65 -9.95
CA ALA A 348 -1.91 2.08 -11.28
C ALA A 348 -0.73 2.77 -11.97
N ILE A 349 -0.66 4.11 -11.91
CA ILE A 349 0.47 4.87 -12.44
C ILE A 349 1.78 4.47 -11.75
N HIS A 350 1.83 4.43 -10.41
CA HIS A 350 3.03 4.02 -9.67
C HIS A 350 3.53 2.61 -10.07
N LYS A 351 2.62 1.63 -10.16
CA LYS A 351 2.96 0.25 -10.53
C LYS A 351 3.50 0.18 -11.95
N MET A 352 2.85 0.87 -12.90
CA MET A 352 3.32 0.92 -14.28
C MET A 352 4.67 1.62 -14.40
N VAL A 353 4.92 2.69 -13.64
CA VAL A 353 6.23 3.36 -13.60
C VAL A 353 7.32 2.42 -13.11
N LYS A 354 7.09 1.70 -12.00
CA LYS A 354 8.07 0.75 -11.46
C LYS A 354 8.38 -0.40 -12.45
N ARG A 355 7.35 -0.91 -13.13
CA ARG A 355 7.49 -2.00 -14.11
C ARG A 355 8.17 -1.55 -15.40
N PHE A 356 7.69 -0.45 -15.98
CA PHE A 356 8.09 -0.01 -17.31
C PHE A 356 9.35 0.87 -17.30
N LYS A 357 9.64 1.56 -16.19
CA LYS A 357 10.75 2.50 -16.01
C LYS A 357 10.82 3.55 -17.13
N PRO A 358 9.76 4.36 -17.33
CA PRO A 358 9.73 5.39 -18.36
C PRO A 358 10.69 6.55 -18.04
N ALA A 359 11.20 7.21 -19.08
CA ALA A 359 11.81 8.53 -18.97
C ALA A 359 10.77 9.66 -19.04
N ALA A 360 9.61 9.40 -19.65
CA ALA A 360 8.52 10.36 -19.75
C ALA A 360 7.13 9.74 -19.60
N ILE A 361 6.19 10.52 -19.08
CA ILE A 361 4.78 10.14 -18.96
C ILE A 361 3.88 11.21 -19.57
N VAL A 362 2.83 10.78 -20.26
CA VAL A 362 1.73 11.61 -20.73
C VAL A 362 0.45 11.24 -19.99
N LEU A 363 -0.32 12.24 -19.52
CA LEU A 363 -1.68 12.08 -18.99
C LEU A 363 -2.64 12.95 -19.80
N ASP A 364 -3.55 12.30 -20.54
CA ASP A 364 -4.37 12.95 -21.56
C ASP A 364 -5.86 12.55 -21.51
N PRO A 365 -6.78 13.43 -21.10
CA PRO A 365 -6.57 14.66 -20.32
C PRO A 365 -6.82 14.47 -18.81
N ILE A 366 -6.19 15.31 -17.98
CA ILE A 366 -6.41 15.30 -16.53
C ILE A 366 -7.78 15.82 -16.12
N THR A 367 -8.45 16.58 -16.99
CA THR A 367 -9.81 17.10 -16.74
C THR A 367 -10.83 15.97 -16.58
N ASN A 368 -10.59 14.82 -17.21
CA ASN A 368 -11.44 13.64 -17.06
C ASN A 368 -11.37 13.02 -15.65
N LEU A 369 -10.31 13.26 -14.87
CA LEU A 369 -10.21 12.82 -13.48
C LEU A 369 -11.17 13.59 -12.54
N ILE A 370 -11.63 14.79 -12.94
CA ILE A 370 -12.62 15.57 -12.17
C ILE A 370 -13.98 14.85 -12.11
N THR A 371 -14.24 13.92 -13.04
CA THR A 371 -15.49 13.14 -13.03
C THR A 371 -15.59 12.15 -11.86
N VAL A 372 -14.46 11.81 -11.22
CA VAL A 372 -14.37 10.80 -10.15
C VAL A 372 -13.92 11.35 -8.80
N GLY A 373 -13.77 12.66 -8.68
CA GLY A 373 -13.47 13.33 -7.41
C GLY A 373 -13.58 14.83 -7.49
N SER A 374 -13.60 15.50 -6.34
CA SER A 374 -13.59 16.96 -6.26
C SER A 374 -12.32 17.56 -6.86
N VAL A 375 -12.40 18.82 -7.29
CA VAL A 375 -11.23 19.55 -7.80
C VAL A 375 -10.07 19.56 -6.79
N SER A 376 -10.38 19.65 -5.48
CA SER A 376 -9.39 19.57 -4.40
C SER A 376 -8.72 18.20 -4.32
N GLU A 377 -9.47 17.10 -4.46
CA GLU A 377 -8.92 15.74 -4.41
C GLU A 377 -8.07 15.45 -5.64
N VAL A 378 -8.51 15.84 -6.83
CA VAL A 378 -7.73 15.71 -8.08
C VAL A 378 -6.43 16.50 -7.96
N LYS A 379 -6.49 17.75 -7.47
CA LYS A 379 -5.29 18.56 -7.26
C LYS A 379 -4.34 17.90 -6.27
N ALA A 380 -4.85 17.38 -5.16
CA ALA A 380 -4.03 16.66 -4.17
C ALA A 380 -3.41 15.39 -4.76
N MET A 381 -4.12 14.64 -5.60
CA MET A 381 -3.59 13.50 -6.32
C MET A 381 -2.48 13.89 -7.30
N LEU A 382 -2.68 14.93 -8.11
CA LEU A 382 -1.69 15.38 -9.09
C LEU A 382 -0.42 15.92 -8.43
N ILE A 383 -0.52 16.63 -7.29
CA ILE A 383 0.67 17.08 -6.55
C ILE A 383 1.52 15.87 -6.13
N ARG A 384 0.90 14.84 -5.55
CA ARG A 384 1.59 13.61 -5.12
C ARG A 384 2.23 12.88 -6.30
N LEU A 385 1.52 12.80 -7.42
CA LEU A 385 2.04 12.22 -8.65
C LEU A 385 3.25 13.00 -9.16
N ILE A 386 3.18 14.32 -9.20
CA ILE A 386 4.30 15.16 -9.63
C ILE A 386 5.50 14.95 -8.72
N ASP A 387 5.32 15.02 -7.40
CA ASP A 387 6.41 14.83 -6.45
C ASP A 387 7.11 13.47 -6.64
N PHE A 388 6.33 12.40 -6.86
CA PHE A 388 6.86 11.07 -7.17
C PHE A 388 7.66 11.06 -8.48
N LEU A 389 7.09 11.57 -9.57
CA LEU A 389 7.75 11.54 -10.88
C LEU A 389 9.01 12.40 -10.91
N GLN A 390 9.01 13.56 -10.24
CA GLN A 390 10.18 14.42 -10.13
C GLN A 390 11.31 13.76 -9.32
N ALA A 391 10.97 13.05 -8.24
CA ALA A 391 11.95 12.29 -7.46
C ALA A 391 12.64 11.20 -8.31
N GLU A 392 11.92 10.61 -9.26
CA GLU A 392 12.43 9.62 -10.20
C GLU A 392 13.05 10.23 -11.48
N GLN A 393 13.15 11.57 -11.58
CA GLN A 393 13.62 12.31 -12.78
C GLN A 393 12.81 12.03 -14.06
N ILE A 394 11.53 11.70 -13.91
CA ILE A 394 10.61 11.41 -15.00
C ILE A 394 9.92 12.69 -15.44
N THR A 395 10.01 13.03 -16.73
CA THR A 395 9.33 14.21 -17.29
C THR A 395 7.85 13.90 -17.53
N VAL A 396 6.93 14.72 -17.03
CA VAL A 396 5.49 14.49 -17.19
C VAL A 396 4.82 15.60 -17.99
N MET A 397 3.98 15.22 -18.96
CA MET A 397 3.11 16.12 -19.70
C MET A 397 1.64 15.84 -19.38
N PHE A 398 0.93 16.87 -18.93
CA PHE A 398 -0.51 16.86 -18.70
C PHE A 398 -1.22 17.62 -19.81
N THR A 399 -2.37 17.14 -20.27
CA THR A 399 -3.30 17.94 -21.09
C THR A 399 -4.56 18.29 -20.29
N ALA A 400 -5.07 19.52 -20.47
CA ALA A 400 -6.27 20.01 -19.78
C ALA A 400 -7.21 20.78 -20.71
#